data_AF-A0A6B3RN23-F1
#
_entry.id   AF-A0A6B3RN23-F1
#
_cell.length_a   1.000
_cell.length_b   1.000
_cell.length_c   1.000
_cell.angle_alpha   90.00
_cell.angle_beta   90.00
_cell.angle_gamma   90.00
#
_symmetry.space_group_name_H-M   'P 1'
#
loop_
_entity.id
_entity.type
_entity.pdbx_description
1 polymer ?
#
loop_
_entity_poly.entity_id
_entity_poly.type
_entity_poly.pdbx_seq_one_letter_code
_entity_poly.pdbx_strand_id
1 'polypeptide(L)'
;MLQRYLRYARLGFRILVMTAAERRYVKAIRQSGLFDREWYLTCNPRLPRLCRMLPERHYVLVGEAVGMCPSKQFSPRAYAHLNPDQALSGLPPLAHYLAFGRTEGREVLDRPAAGNAPVLPVLTGDERPDPPARFAVVLHLYYREMWDEFAARLKRQRFAFDLFVTLSEDQALSDAGVCDRILAEFPNARVWTLPNHGRDILPFLHLVRSGLFAPYAAVCKLHSKKSLHRNDGDAWRDALVDGVMGDPAATLARLQRFVCDPDAGLWVADGHLARGEQWWGPNRERGEILLARTEQPVASGVPELVFAAGSIYWLRPAALAAMADLPVSAGDFEPEMGQVDGTMAHVMERVIGIVTTQSDLRIRESSDLDGAEV
;
A
#
# COMPACT_ATOMS: atom_id res chain seq x y z
N MET A 1 -24.11 -6.53 -9.61
CA MET A 1 -24.20 -5.40 -10.57
C MET A 1 -25.30 -4.38 -10.20
N LEU A 2 -26.53 -4.81 -9.90
CA LEU A 2 -27.68 -3.94 -9.58
C LEU A 2 -27.51 -3.06 -8.31
N GLN A 3 -26.91 -3.61 -7.25
CA GLN A 3 -26.66 -2.86 -6.00
C GLN A 3 -25.66 -1.70 -6.19
N ARG A 4 -24.65 -1.85 -7.06
CA ARG A 4 -23.67 -0.79 -7.39
C ARG A 4 -24.36 0.35 -8.15
N TYR A 5 -25.25 0.02 -9.08
CA TYR A 5 -26.04 0.98 -9.85
C TYR A 5 -27.02 1.78 -8.96
N LEU A 6 -27.71 1.10 -8.04
CA LEU A 6 -28.63 1.75 -7.08
C LEU A 6 -27.89 2.68 -6.11
N ARG A 7 -26.68 2.31 -5.66
CA ARG A 7 -25.85 3.14 -4.76
C ARG A 7 -25.34 4.40 -5.47
N TYR A 8 -24.85 4.28 -6.71
CA TYR A 8 -24.43 5.43 -7.51
C TYR A 8 -25.60 6.29 -8.00
N ALA A 9 -26.77 5.72 -8.30
CA ALA A 9 -27.99 6.47 -8.63
C ALA A 9 -28.49 7.28 -7.43
N ARG A 10 -28.53 6.67 -6.23
CA ARG A 10 -28.86 7.37 -4.98
C ARG A 10 -27.84 8.45 -4.61
N LEU A 11 -26.54 8.17 -4.79
CA LEU A 11 -25.49 9.15 -4.57
C LEU A 11 -25.58 10.30 -5.59
N GLY A 12 -25.84 10.00 -6.86
CA GLY A 12 -26.02 11.01 -7.90
C GLY A 12 -27.19 11.95 -7.60
N PHE A 13 -28.32 11.40 -7.15
CA PHE A 13 -29.46 12.19 -6.68
C PHE A 13 -29.10 13.05 -5.46
N ARG A 14 -28.44 12.48 -4.45
CA ARG A 14 -28.03 13.18 -3.22
C ARG A 14 -27.01 14.29 -3.48
N ILE A 15 -26.10 14.10 -4.45
CA ILE A 15 -25.15 15.13 -4.90
C ILE A 15 -25.89 16.34 -5.47
N LEU A 16 -27.02 16.15 -6.16
CA LEU A 16 -27.82 17.25 -6.68
C LEU A 16 -28.72 17.86 -5.59
N VAL A 17 -29.31 17.02 -4.75
CA VAL A 17 -30.28 17.38 -3.71
C VAL A 17 -29.66 17.24 -2.32
N MET A 18 -28.99 18.30 -1.87
CA MET A 18 -28.41 18.40 -0.53
C MET A 18 -29.42 18.91 0.50
N THR A 19 -29.22 18.61 1.78
CA THR A 19 -29.97 19.25 2.88
C THR A 19 -29.44 20.66 3.15
N ALA A 20 -30.19 21.47 3.90
CA ALA A 20 -29.72 22.81 4.28
C ALA A 20 -28.46 22.76 5.16
N ALA A 21 -28.32 21.72 6.00
CA ALA A 21 -27.14 21.52 6.84
C ALA A 21 -25.92 21.15 6.00
N GLU A 22 -26.06 20.20 5.07
CA GLU A 22 -24.98 19.81 4.15
C GLU A 22 -24.54 20.96 3.24
N ARG A 23 -25.48 21.79 2.74
CA ARG A 23 -25.12 22.99 1.97
C ARG A 23 -24.31 23.99 2.79
N ARG A 24 -24.70 24.20 4.05
CA ARG A 24 -23.95 25.05 4.99
C ARG A 24 -22.55 24.48 5.21
N TYR A 25 -22.44 23.16 5.35
CA TYR A 25 -21.15 22.50 5.54
C TYR A 25 -20.26 22.59 4.30
N VAL A 26 -20.81 22.36 3.09
CA VAL A 26 -20.09 22.59 1.82
C VAL A 26 -19.58 24.04 1.72
N LYS A 27 -20.38 25.02 2.15
CA LYS A 27 -19.94 26.42 2.18
C LYS A 27 -18.80 26.62 3.18
N ALA A 28 -18.90 26.05 4.38
CA ALA A 28 -17.87 26.16 5.41
C ALA A 28 -16.53 25.57 4.97
N ILE A 29 -16.52 24.37 4.36
CA ILE A 29 -15.27 23.75 3.89
C ILE A 29 -14.64 24.51 2.72
N ARG A 30 -15.45 25.17 1.88
CA ARG A 30 -14.94 26.01 0.78
C ARG A 30 -14.30 27.28 1.32
N GLN A 31 -14.92 27.88 2.34
CA GLN A 31 -14.43 29.12 2.96
C GLN A 31 -13.23 28.89 3.88
N SER A 32 -13.04 27.67 4.39
CA SER A 32 -11.95 27.37 5.31
C SER A 32 -10.58 27.29 4.66
N GLY A 33 -10.53 27.07 3.33
CA GLY A 33 -9.31 26.79 2.57
C GLY A 33 -8.77 25.36 2.74
N LEU A 34 -9.46 24.50 3.49
CA LEU A 34 -9.01 23.12 3.78
C LEU A 34 -9.48 22.09 2.75
N PHE A 35 -10.33 22.50 1.80
CA PHE A 35 -10.71 21.67 0.67
C PHE A 35 -9.96 22.12 -0.58
N ASP A 36 -8.98 21.32 -1.01
CA ASP A 36 -8.25 21.53 -2.24
C ASP A 36 -8.90 20.68 -3.33
N ARG A 37 -9.63 21.35 -4.23
CA ARG A 37 -10.39 20.71 -5.28
C ARG A 37 -9.52 19.90 -6.24
N GLU A 38 -8.40 20.47 -6.65
CA GLU A 38 -7.52 19.84 -7.62
C GLU A 38 -6.86 18.62 -7.00
N TRP A 39 -6.27 18.81 -5.82
CA TRP A 39 -5.67 17.73 -5.06
C TRP A 39 -6.65 16.59 -4.76
N TYR A 40 -7.88 16.90 -4.35
CA TYR A 40 -8.90 15.89 -4.07
C TYR A 40 -9.23 15.03 -5.29
N LEU A 41 -9.31 15.62 -6.48
CA LEU A 41 -9.58 14.90 -7.72
C LEU A 41 -8.37 14.05 -8.15
N THR A 42 -7.15 14.55 -7.95
CA THR A 42 -5.92 13.81 -8.24
C THR A 42 -5.74 12.61 -7.32
N CYS A 43 -6.11 12.71 -6.03
CA CYS A 43 -6.11 11.58 -5.11
C CYS A 43 -7.21 10.56 -5.43
N ASN A 44 -8.26 10.97 -6.15
CA ASN A 44 -9.42 10.13 -6.42
C ASN A 44 -9.76 10.09 -7.93
N PRO A 45 -8.83 9.63 -8.80
CA PRO A 45 -8.97 9.74 -10.25
C PRO A 45 -10.13 8.92 -10.81
N ARG A 46 -10.51 7.85 -10.10
CA ARG A 46 -11.60 6.92 -10.46
C ARG A 46 -13.00 7.40 -10.05
N LEU A 47 -13.15 8.63 -9.54
CA LEU A 47 -14.47 9.15 -9.18
C LEU A 47 -15.41 9.21 -10.40
N PRO A 48 -16.71 8.86 -10.23
CA PRO A 48 -17.69 9.04 -11.29
C PRO A 48 -17.78 10.49 -11.76
N ARG A 49 -18.11 10.72 -13.04
CA ARG A 49 -18.14 12.04 -13.68
C ARG A 49 -18.88 13.10 -12.85
N LEU A 50 -20.07 12.78 -12.33
CA LEU A 50 -20.86 13.72 -11.52
C LEU A 50 -20.16 14.08 -10.19
N CYS A 51 -19.49 13.12 -9.55
CA CYS A 51 -18.70 13.36 -8.34
C CYS A 51 -17.48 14.23 -8.64
N ARG A 52 -16.85 14.05 -9.82
CA ARG A 52 -15.74 14.89 -10.28
C ARG A 52 -16.16 16.33 -10.60
N MET A 53 -17.40 16.54 -11.02
CA MET A 53 -17.96 17.88 -11.22
C MET A 53 -18.26 18.60 -9.90
N LEU A 54 -18.64 17.85 -8.86
CA LEU A 54 -19.06 18.38 -7.55
C LEU A 54 -18.31 17.71 -6.38
N PRO A 55 -16.96 17.76 -6.34
CA PRO A 55 -16.12 17.06 -5.37
C PRO A 55 -16.37 17.50 -3.93
N GLU A 56 -16.70 18.77 -3.66
CA GLU A 56 -16.99 19.23 -2.30
C GLU A 56 -18.27 18.57 -1.77
N ARG A 57 -19.26 18.37 -2.64
CA ARG A 57 -20.50 17.67 -2.29
C ARG A 57 -20.26 16.18 -2.08
N HIS A 58 -19.45 15.58 -2.95
CA HIS A 58 -19.02 14.19 -2.79
C HIS A 58 -18.31 13.98 -1.44
N TYR A 59 -17.39 14.89 -1.08
CA TYR A 59 -16.67 14.83 0.17
C TYR A 59 -17.60 14.88 1.39
N VAL A 60 -18.52 15.86 1.44
CA VAL A 60 -19.48 16.01 2.55
C VAL A 60 -20.43 14.82 2.67
N LEU A 61 -20.88 14.26 1.55
CA LEU A 61 -21.86 13.17 1.55
C LEU A 61 -21.24 11.80 1.82
N VAL A 62 -19.98 11.60 1.42
CA VAL A 62 -19.33 10.27 1.42
C VAL A 62 -17.88 10.38 1.85
N GLY A 63 -17.10 11.25 1.21
CA GLY A 63 -15.64 11.26 1.32
C GLY A 63 -15.13 11.33 2.76
N GLU A 64 -15.65 12.26 3.56
CA GLU A 64 -15.22 12.42 4.95
C GLU A 64 -15.55 11.19 5.81
N ALA A 65 -16.76 10.65 5.67
CA ALA A 65 -17.21 9.49 6.42
C ALA A 65 -16.39 8.22 6.11
N VAL A 66 -15.82 8.13 4.90
CA VAL A 66 -14.92 7.03 4.51
C VAL A 66 -13.44 7.38 4.66
N GLY A 67 -13.12 8.51 5.31
CA GLY A 67 -11.76 8.92 5.62
C GLY A 67 -10.94 9.46 4.44
N MET A 68 -11.58 9.84 3.34
CA MET A 68 -10.88 10.59 2.28
C MET A 68 -10.40 11.92 2.83
N CYS A 69 -9.20 12.33 2.48
CA CYS A 69 -8.69 13.64 2.86
C CYS A 69 -9.26 14.72 1.92
N PRO A 70 -9.61 15.91 2.40
CA PRO A 70 -10.04 17.05 1.57
C PRO A 70 -8.87 17.84 0.98
N SER A 71 -7.68 17.76 1.57
CA SER A 71 -6.44 18.41 1.12
C SER A 71 -5.22 17.74 1.78
N LYS A 72 -4.01 18.16 1.38
CA LYS A 72 -2.75 17.80 2.06
C LYS A 72 -2.69 18.23 3.54
N GLN A 73 -3.55 19.17 3.95
CA GLN A 73 -3.46 19.84 5.24
C GLN A 73 -4.36 19.22 6.31
N PHE A 74 -5.23 18.27 5.94
CA PHE A 74 -6.19 17.68 6.88
C PHE A 74 -6.46 16.22 6.54
N SER A 75 -6.37 15.34 7.55
CA SER A 75 -6.79 13.95 7.46
C SER A 75 -7.90 13.69 8.48
N PRO A 76 -9.14 13.37 8.05
CA PRO A 76 -10.23 13.05 8.98
C PRO A 76 -9.89 11.89 9.92
N ARG A 77 -9.13 10.90 9.43
CA ARG A 77 -8.69 9.75 10.22
C ARG A 77 -7.67 10.14 11.28
N ALA A 78 -6.63 10.88 10.89
CA ALA A 78 -5.61 11.35 11.83
C ALA A 78 -6.23 12.27 12.89
N TYR A 79 -7.11 13.18 12.47
CA TYR A 79 -7.77 14.09 13.39
C TYR A 79 -8.61 13.34 14.43
N ALA A 80 -9.44 12.37 14.01
CA ALA A 80 -10.24 11.58 14.93
C ALA A 80 -9.40 10.73 15.90
N HIS A 81 -8.24 10.23 15.45
CA HIS A 81 -7.32 9.46 16.28
C HIS A 81 -6.61 10.32 17.33
N LEU A 82 -6.02 11.44 16.91
CA LEU A 82 -5.28 12.35 17.79
C LEU A 82 -6.21 13.09 18.77
N ASN A 83 -7.50 13.13 18.46
CA ASN A 83 -8.52 13.84 19.22
C ASN A 83 -9.72 12.92 19.51
N PRO A 84 -9.57 11.87 20.31
CA PRO A 84 -10.63 10.87 20.50
C PRO A 84 -11.90 11.45 21.15
N ASP A 85 -11.77 12.54 21.91
CA ASP A 85 -12.88 13.31 22.48
C ASP A 85 -13.78 13.96 21.41
N GLN A 86 -13.26 14.16 20.19
CA GLN A 86 -14.03 14.66 19.04
C GLN A 86 -15.29 13.82 18.77
N ALA A 87 -15.23 12.51 19.03
CA ALA A 87 -16.36 11.61 18.84
C ALA A 87 -17.58 12.00 19.69
N LEU A 88 -17.37 12.63 20.85
CA LEU A 88 -18.43 13.09 21.75
C LEU A 88 -19.23 14.27 21.19
N SER A 89 -18.66 15.01 20.23
CA SER A 89 -19.33 16.17 19.61
C SER A 89 -20.45 15.79 18.63
N GLY A 90 -20.45 14.55 18.14
CA GLY A 90 -21.35 14.09 17.06
C GLY A 90 -21.13 14.78 15.70
N LEU A 91 -20.12 15.65 15.58
CA LEU A 91 -19.76 16.32 14.34
C LEU A 91 -18.79 15.46 13.51
N PRO A 92 -18.79 15.58 12.17
CA PRO A 92 -17.71 15.05 11.36
C PRO A 92 -16.34 15.66 11.73
N PRO A 93 -15.20 14.97 11.52
CA PRO A 93 -13.86 15.43 11.91
C PRO A 93 -13.52 16.86 11.44
N LEU A 94 -13.69 17.17 10.16
CA LEU A 94 -13.41 18.48 9.61
C LEU A 94 -14.42 19.52 10.12
N ALA A 95 -15.70 19.16 10.30
CA ALA A 95 -16.68 20.05 10.91
C ALA A 95 -16.30 20.42 12.35
N HIS A 96 -15.85 19.44 13.14
CA HIS A 96 -15.35 19.66 14.50
C HIS A 96 -14.10 20.53 14.51
N TYR A 97 -13.14 20.27 13.61
CA TYR A 97 -11.94 21.10 13.49
C TYR A 97 -12.28 22.56 13.13
N LEU A 98 -13.21 22.77 12.20
CA LEU A 98 -13.66 24.11 11.83
C LEU A 98 -14.38 24.85 12.96
N ALA A 99 -15.10 24.13 13.81
CA ALA A 99 -15.86 24.72 14.91
C ALA A 99 -15.01 24.99 16.17
N PHE A 100 -14.07 24.09 16.49
CA PHE A 100 -13.32 24.12 17.75
C PHE A 100 -11.83 23.85 17.55
N GLY A 101 -11.49 22.77 16.85
CA GLY A 101 -10.12 22.27 16.83
C GLY A 101 -9.09 23.23 16.25
N ARG A 102 -9.49 24.09 15.31
CA ARG A 102 -8.61 25.11 14.73
C ARG A 102 -8.19 26.16 15.76
N THR A 103 -9.11 26.59 16.61
CA THR A 103 -8.82 27.55 17.68
C THR A 103 -8.10 26.91 18.85
N GLU A 104 -8.31 25.61 19.07
CA GLU A 104 -7.64 24.82 20.10
C GLU A 104 -6.23 24.36 19.68
N GLY A 105 -5.82 24.60 18.42
CA GLY A 105 -4.51 24.18 17.92
C GLY A 105 -4.35 22.67 17.76
N ARG A 106 -5.46 21.93 17.60
CA ARG A 106 -5.45 20.46 17.48
C ARG A 106 -4.70 20.00 16.23
N GLU A 107 -3.97 18.90 16.37
CA GLU A 107 -3.24 18.27 15.27
C GLU A 107 -4.19 17.60 14.28
N VAL A 108 -3.87 17.72 12.98
CA VAL A 108 -4.77 17.37 11.86
C VAL A 108 -4.19 16.34 10.87
N LEU A 109 -2.92 15.97 11.06
CA LEU A 109 -2.19 15.04 10.22
C LEU A 109 -1.34 14.13 11.12
N ASP A 110 -1.31 12.84 10.81
CA ASP A 110 -0.29 11.95 11.34
C ASP A 110 1.02 12.33 10.64
N ARG A 111 1.83 13.15 11.29
CA ARG A 111 3.20 13.38 10.82
C ARG A 111 4.07 12.24 11.34
N PRO A 112 5.07 11.78 10.56
CA PRO A 112 6.16 11.02 11.13
C PRO A 112 6.72 11.84 12.28
N ALA A 113 6.52 11.39 13.52
CA ALA A 113 6.95 12.13 14.69
C ALA A 113 8.47 12.13 14.70
N ALA A 114 9.08 13.31 14.58
CA ALA A 114 10.51 13.48 14.73
C ALA A 114 10.90 13.00 16.14
N GLY A 115 11.40 11.76 16.26
CA GLY A 115 11.78 11.13 17.52
C GLY A 115 11.10 9.78 17.86
N ASN A 116 10.04 9.36 17.16
CA ASN A 116 9.36 8.08 17.43
C ASN A 116 9.44 7.14 16.22
N ALA A 117 10.65 6.82 15.74
CA ALA A 117 10.82 5.70 14.83
C ALA A 117 10.35 4.41 15.54
N PRO A 118 9.61 3.52 14.86
CA PRO A 118 9.23 2.26 15.46
C PRO A 118 10.49 1.46 15.82
N VAL A 119 10.49 0.82 16.99
CA VAL A 119 11.58 -0.09 17.36
C VAL A 119 11.38 -1.36 16.56
N LEU A 120 12.28 -1.60 15.59
CA LEU A 120 12.29 -2.81 14.79
C LEU A 120 13.29 -3.81 15.38
N PRO A 121 13.00 -5.13 15.37
CA PRO A 121 13.95 -6.13 15.81
C PRO A 121 15.19 -6.11 14.93
N VAL A 122 16.36 -6.34 15.52
CA VAL A 122 17.60 -6.51 14.74
C VAL A 122 17.49 -7.84 14.00
N LEU A 123 17.55 -7.78 12.68
CA LEU A 123 17.53 -8.96 11.80
C LEU A 123 18.90 -9.11 11.14
N THR A 124 19.36 -10.35 11.03
CA THR A 124 20.64 -10.67 10.38
C THR A 124 20.45 -11.73 9.29
N GLY A 125 21.39 -11.76 8.34
CA GLY A 125 21.39 -12.74 7.26
C GLY A 125 21.45 -14.20 7.72
N ASP A 126 21.89 -14.46 8.97
CA ASP A 126 22.01 -15.80 9.56
C ASP A 126 20.66 -16.36 10.05
N GLU A 127 19.62 -15.53 10.13
CA GLU A 127 18.27 -15.98 10.50
C GLU A 127 17.55 -16.68 9.35
N ARG A 128 18.14 -16.80 8.16
CA ARG A 128 17.55 -17.58 7.05
C ARG A 128 17.58 -19.09 7.31
N PRO A 129 16.78 -19.89 6.60
CA PRO A 129 16.99 -21.34 6.55
C PRO A 129 18.37 -21.71 5.96
N ASP A 130 18.97 -22.78 6.48
CA ASP A 130 20.26 -23.30 6.02
C ASP A 130 20.16 -24.81 5.73
N PRO A 131 20.40 -25.28 4.49
CA PRO A 131 20.70 -24.48 3.30
C PRO A 131 19.48 -23.67 2.81
N PRO A 132 19.68 -22.48 2.21
CA PRO A 132 18.59 -21.69 1.68
C PRO A 132 18.00 -22.33 0.41
N ALA A 133 16.69 -22.20 0.24
CA ALA A 133 16.04 -22.53 -1.03
C ALA A 133 16.46 -21.55 -2.14
N ARG A 134 16.17 -21.89 -3.40
CA ARG A 134 16.46 -20.99 -4.53
C ARG A 134 15.61 -19.71 -4.52
N PHE A 135 14.43 -19.76 -3.92
CA PHE A 135 13.45 -18.68 -3.92
C PHE A 135 12.99 -18.37 -2.49
N ALA A 136 12.64 -17.11 -2.23
CA ALA A 136 11.99 -16.72 -0.98
C ALA A 136 10.58 -16.24 -1.24
N VAL A 137 9.68 -16.49 -0.29
CA VAL A 137 8.36 -15.87 -0.23
C VAL A 137 8.25 -15.10 1.07
N VAL A 138 7.93 -13.82 0.96
CA VAL A 138 7.69 -12.91 2.07
C VAL A 138 6.22 -12.60 2.14
N LEU A 139 5.57 -12.94 3.26
CA LEU A 139 4.16 -12.69 3.49
C LEU A 139 3.99 -11.74 4.69
N HIS A 140 3.48 -10.54 4.44
CA HIS A 140 3.06 -9.63 5.51
C HIS A 140 1.59 -9.84 5.87
N LEU A 141 1.31 -10.34 7.07
CA LEU A 141 -0.03 -10.54 7.60
C LEU A 141 -0.40 -9.40 8.56
N TYR A 142 -1.07 -8.40 8.00
CA TYR A 142 -1.89 -7.47 8.77
C TYR A 142 -3.18 -8.17 9.25
N TYR A 143 -3.95 -8.78 8.34
CA TYR A 143 -5.14 -9.58 8.63
C TYR A 143 -4.75 -11.04 8.87
N ARG A 144 -4.49 -11.38 10.12
CA ARG A 144 -3.98 -12.70 10.57
C ARG A 144 -4.93 -13.86 10.23
N GLU A 145 -6.23 -13.59 10.21
CA GLU A 145 -7.29 -14.54 9.86
C GLU A 145 -7.22 -15.01 8.39
N MET A 146 -6.44 -14.34 7.54
CA MET A 146 -6.26 -14.74 6.14
C MET A 146 -5.18 -15.81 5.95
N TRP A 147 -4.53 -16.25 7.02
CA TRP A 147 -3.45 -17.24 6.96
C TRP A 147 -3.84 -18.48 6.15
N ASP A 148 -4.98 -19.10 6.47
CA ASP A 148 -5.40 -20.37 5.84
C ASP A 148 -5.54 -20.23 4.31
N GLU A 149 -5.98 -19.06 3.85
CA GLU A 149 -6.13 -18.74 2.43
C GLU A 149 -4.78 -18.65 1.71
N PHE A 150 -3.77 -18.05 2.37
CA PHE A 150 -2.41 -17.99 1.84
C PHE A 150 -1.70 -19.35 1.94
N ALA A 151 -1.84 -20.05 3.07
CA ALA A 151 -1.26 -21.38 3.27
C ALA A 151 -1.73 -22.36 2.19
N ALA A 152 -3.02 -22.34 1.84
CA ALA A 152 -3.57 -23.16 0.76
C ALA A 152 -2.93 -22.85 -0.61
N ARG A 153 -2.64 -21.57 -0.91
CA ARG A 153 -1.94 -21.20 -2.16
C ARG A 153 -0.47 -21.59 -2.15
N LEU A 154 0.22 -21.38 -1.03
CA LEU A 154 1.63 -21.69 -0.84
C LEU A 154 1.89 -23.19 -0.98
N LYS A 155 1.08 -24.05 -0.32
CA LYS A 155 1.23 -25.52 -0.36
C LYS A 155 1.02 -26.13 -1.74
N ARG A 156 0.31 -25.44 -2.64
CA ARG A 156 0.05 -25.92 -4.00
C ARG A 156 1.26 -25.71 -4.93
N GLN A 157 2.18 -24.82 -4.59
CA GLN A 157 3.30 -24.46 -5.46
C GLN A 157 4.27 -25.64 -5.64
N ARG A 158 4.83 -25.77 -6.85
CA ARG A 158 5.68 -26.90 -7.26
C ARG A 158 7.17 -26.58 -7.29
N PHE A 159 7.60 -25.61 -6.49
CA PHE A 159 9.00 -25.23 -6.32
C PHE A 159 9.33 -25.06 -4.83
N ALA A 160 10.58 -25.32 -4.48
CA ALA A 160 11.08 -25.08 -3.13
C ALA A 160 11.25 -23.57 -2.88
N PHE A 161 10.79 -23.11 -1.73
CA PHE A 161 10.99 -21.74 -1.28
C PHE A 161 11.14 -21.68 0.24
N ASP A 162 11.83 -20.65 0.71
CA ASP A 162 11.87 -20.29 2.13
C ASP A 162 10.77 -19.28 2.42
N LEU A 163 10.03 -19.49 3.52
CA LEU A 163 8.90 -18.64 3.91
C LEU A 163 9.30 -17.70 5.04
N PHE A 164 9.15 -16.39 4.78
CA PHE A 164 9.34 -15.32 5.74
C PHE A 164 7.99 -14.66 6.00
N VAL A 165 7.51 -14.67 7.24
CA VAL A 165 6.22 -14.09 7.62
C VAL A 165 6.45 -12.94 8.59
N THR A 166 5.82 -11.81 8.31
CA THR A 166 5.76 -10.69 9.27
C THR A 166 4.32 -10.50 9.70
N LEU A 167 4.09 -10.38 11.00
CA LEU A 167 2.77 -10.14 11.60
C LEU A 167 2.73 -8.69 12.08
N SER A 168 1.64 -7.97 11.81
CA SER A 168 1.46 -6.63 12.36
C SER A 168 1.08 -6.67 13.85
N GLU A 169 1.74 -5.88 14.69
CA GLU A 169 1.38 -5.64 16.09
C GLU A 169 0.11 -4.78 16.17
N ASP A 170 -1.04 -5.44 16.20
CA ASP A 170 -2.31 -4.80 16.53
C ASP A 170 -2.98 -5.60 17.66
N GLN A 171 -3.23 -4.93 18.79
CA GLN A 171 -3.86 -5.53 19.97
C GLN A 171 -5.31 -5.96 19.71
N ALA A 172 -5.98 -5.38 18.71
CA ALA A 172 -7.34 -5.74 18.31
C ALA A 172 -7.40 -6.98 17.40
N LEU A 173 -6.28 -7.34 16.76
CA LEU A 173 -6.14 -8.53 15.91
C LEU A 173 -5.54 -9.67 16.72
N SER A 174 -6.21 -10.00 17.83
CA SER A 174 -5.81 -11.05 18.77
C SER A 174 -6.10 -12.45 18.23
N ASP A 175 -5.48 -12.85 17.12
CA ASP A 175 -5.44 -14.27 16.76
C ASP A 175 -4.23 -14.91 17.45
N ALA A 176 -4.39 -15.17 18.75
CA ALA A 176 -3.42 -15.88 19.58
C ALA A 176 -3.31 -17.32 19.05
N GLY A 177 -2.26 -17.58 18.26
CA GLY A 177 -1.99 -18.90 17.68
C GLY A 177 -1.70 -18.90 16.18
N VAL A 178 -1.81 -17.76 15.47
CA VAL A 178 -1.44 -17.74 14.04
C VAL A 178 0.01 -18.14 13.80
N CYS A 179 0.94 -17.74 14.69
CA CYS A 179 2.34 -18.14 14.63
C CYS A 179 2.50 -19.67 14.74
N ASP A 180 1.82 -20.29 15.71
CA ASP A 180 1.85 -21.73 15.91
C ASP A 180 1.27 -22.48 14.70
N ARG A 181 0.19 -21.98 14.10
CA ARG A 181 -0.37 -22.54 12.84
C ARG A 181 0.63 -22.43 11.69
N ILE A 182 1.26 -21.27 11.52
CA ILE A 182 2.29 -21.07 10.49
C ILE A 182 3.41 -22.09 10.65
N LEU A 183 3.94 -22.24 11.86
CA LEU A 183 5.05 -23.16 12.13
C LEU A 183 4.63 -24.64 12.08
N ALA A 184 3.37 -24.97 12.39
CA ALA A 184 2.85 -26.32 12.23
C ALA A 184 2.76 -26.72 10.75
N GLU A 185 2.39 -25.79 9.87
CA GLU A 185 2.26 -26.03 8.43
C GLU A 185 3.58 -25.85 7.65
N PHE A 186 4.43 -24.93 8.11
CA PHE A 186 5.74 -24.61 7.54
C PHE A 186 6.79 -24.51 8.67
N PRO A 187 7.35 -25.65 9.12
CA PRO A 187 8.27 -25.68 10.28
C PRO A 187 9.54 -24.87 10.12
N ASN A 188 9.99 -24.65 8.88
CA ASN A 188 11.19 -23.86 8.57
C ASN A 188 10.87 -22.38 8.32
N ALA A 189 9.61 -21.96 8.45
CA ALA A 189 9.25 -20.56 8.26
C ALA A 189 9.88 -19.69 9.35
N ARG A 190 10.24 -18.46 8.98
CA ARG A 190 10.68 -17.44 9.93
C ARG A 190 9.54 -16.45 10.15
N VAL A 191 9.17 -16.23 11.40
CA VAL A 191 8.01 -15.41 11.77
C VAL A 191 8.43 -14.33 12.75
N TRP A 192 8.15 -13.08 12.42
CA TRP A 192 8.38 -11.93 13.31
C TRP A 192 7.11 -11.13 13.47
N THR A 193 6.87 -10.63 14.68
CA THR A 193 5.86 -9.61 14.92
C THR A 193 6.54 -8.24 14.87
N LEU A 194 5.97 -7.31 14.10
CA LEU A 194 6.54 -5.99 13.84
C LEU A 194 5.50 -4.90 14.13
N PRO A 195 5.92 -3.70 14.57
CA PRO A 195 5.02 -2.58 14.80
C PRO A 195 4.10 -2.30 13.60
N ASN A 196 2.84 -1.95 13.87
CA ASN A 196 1.86 -1.59 12.83
C ASN A 196 2.17 -0.21 12.22
N HIS A 197 3.22 -0.15 11.40
CA HIS A 197 3.85 1.08 10.94
C HIS A 197 4.32 0.94 9.49
N GLY A 198 4.03 1.92 8.64
CA GLY A 198 4.49 1.92 7.25
C GLY A 198 3.89 0.80 6.37
N ARG A 199 2.73 0.25 6.76
CA ARG A 199 1.99 -0.82 6.04
C ARG A 199 2.84 -2.06 5.81
N ASP A 200 2.64 -2.71 4.67
CA ASP A 200 3.43 -3.83 4.17
C ASP A 200 4.80 -3.42 3.61
N ILE A 201 5.07 -2.11 3.47
CA ILE A 201 6.29 -1.61 2.84
C ILE A 201 7.44 -1.49 3.84
N LEU A 202 7.23 -0.87 5.00
CA LEU A 202 8.30 -0.73 5.99
C LEU A 202 8.78 -2.09 6.54
N PRO A 203 7.90 -3.03 6.95
CA PRO A 203 8.28 -4.40 7.28
C PRO A 203 9.11 -5.07 6.19
N PHE A 204 8.69 -4.95 4.93
CA PHE A 204 9.42 -5.56 3.82
C PHE A 204 10.80 -4.91 3.63
N LEU A 205 10.89 -3.58 3.63
CA LEU A 205 12.15 -2.85 3.50
C LEU A 205 13.13 -3.20 4.63
N HIS A 206 12.62 -3.40 5.84
CA HIS A 206 13.42 -3.87 6.98
C HIS A 206 14.04 -5.24 6.73
N LEU A 207 13.27 -6.20 6.20
CA LEU A 207 13.77 -7.52 5.81
C LEU A 207 14.73 -7.45 4.61
N VAL A 208 14.52 -6.54 3.66
CA VAL A 208 15.45 -6.35 2.53
C VAL A 208 16.82 -5.87 3.03
N ARG A 209 16.85 -4.94 3.99
CA ARG A 209 18.09 -4.35 4.51
C ARG A 209 18.85 -5.23 5.51
N SER A 210 18.26 -6.30 5.99
CA SER A 210 18.94 -7.23 6.92
C SER A 210 19.95 -8.16 6.25
N GLY A 211 19.97 -8.19 4.91
CA GLY A 211 20.80 -9.12 4.14
C GLY A 211 20.23 -10.54 4.05
N LEU A 212 19.03 -10.79 4.59
CA LEU A 212 18.35 -12.09 4.49
C LEU A 212 18.26 -12.59 3.05
N PHE A 213 18.00 -11.69 2.10
CA PHE A 213 17.64 -12.08 0.74
C PHE A 213 18.81 -12.28 -0.23
N ALA A 214 20.06 -12.09 0.23
CA ALA A 214 21.25 -12.20 -0.60
C ALA A 214 21.39 -13.52 -1.41
N PRO A 215 21.05 -14.72 -0.90
CA PRO A 215 21.26 -15.97 -1.64
C PRO A 215 20.15 -16.33 -2.62
N TYR A 216 19.01 -15.63 -2.60
CA TYR A 216 17.83 -16.03 -3.37
C TYR A 216 17.88 -15.50 -4.81
N ALA A 217 17.50 -16.34 -5.77
CA ALA A 217 17.43 -15.95 -7.18
C ALA A 217 16.25 -15.00 -7.47
N ALA A 218 15.19 -15.07 -6.66
CA ALA A 218 14.06 -14.16 -6.67
C ALA A 218 13.30 -14.22 -5.34
N VAL A 219 12.66 -13.11 -4.98
CA VAL A 219 11.86 -12.96 -3.75
C VAL A 219 10.44 -12.56 -4.11
N CYS A 220 9.44 -13.34 -3.69
CA CYS A 220 8.03 -12.98 -3.81
C CYS A 220 7.61 -12.14 -2.61
N LYS A 221 6.98 -10.99 -2.84
CA LYS A 221 6.38 -10.16 -1.80
C LYS A 221 4.86 -10.25 -1.90
N LEU A 222 4.25 -10.73 -0.82
CA LEU A 222 2.80 -10.85 -0.62
C LEU A 222 2.38 -10.09 0.63
N HIS A 223 1.13 -9.67 0.69
CA HIS A 223 0.54 -9.17 1.93
C HIS A 223 -0.96 -9.41 2.00
N SER A 224 -1.48 -9.54 3.22
CA SER A 224 -2.90 -9.62 3.47
C SER A 224 -3.53 -8.23 3.29
N LYS A 225 -4.40 -8.10 2.30
CA LYS A 225 -5.13 -6.86 2.04
C LYS A 225 -6.63 -7.14 2.06
N LYS A 226 -7.38 -6.35 2.84
CA LYS A 226 -8.85 -6.27 2.75
C LYS A 226 -9.24 -4.88 2.31
N SER A 227 -10.11 -4.77 1.31
CA SER A 227 -10.68 -3.46 0.95
C SER A 227 -12.04 -3.30 1.64
N LEU A 228 -12.03 -2.91 2.91
CA LEU A 228 -13.25 -2.72 3.74
C LEU A 228 -14.27 -1.73 3.15
N HIS A 229 -13.88 -0.94 2.14
CA HIS A 229 -14.72 0.08 1.49
C HIS A 229 -15.13 -0.26 0.05
N ARG A 230 -14.84 -1.46 -0.45
CA ARG A 230 -15.12 -1.87 -1.82
C ARG A 230 -15.73 -3.28 -1.90
N ASN A 231 -16.88 -3.42 -2.56
CA ASN A 231 -17.52 -4.74 -2.81
C ASN A 231 -16.71 -5.65 -3.77
N ASP A 232 -15.63 -5.17 -4.38
CA ASP A 232 -14.72 -5.91 -5.28
C ASP A 232 -13.30 -6.07 -4.71
N GLY A 233 -13.11 -5.77 -3.42
CA GLY A 233 -11.81 -5.77 -2.76
C GLY A 233 -11.09 -7.11 -2.77
N ASP A 234 -11.83 -8.18 -2.44
CA ASP A 234 -11.28 -9.53 -2.40
C ASP A 234 -10.92 -10.02 -3.80
N ALA A 235 -11.76 -9.72 -4.81
CA ALA A 235 -11.47 -10.04 -6.20
C ALA A 235 -10.23 -9.31 -6.75
N TRP A 236 -10.00 -8.06 -6.33
CA TRP A 236 -8.78 -7.31 -6.69
C TRP A 236 -7.53 -7.93 -6.06
N ARG A 237 -7.61 -8.30 -4.78
CA ARG A 237 -6.51 -9.00 -4.09
C ARG A 237 -6.24 -10.35 -4.73
N ASP A 238 -7.28 -11.13 -5.00
CA ASP A 238 -7.15 -12.45 -5.61
C ASP A 238 -6.50 -12.32 -6.98
N ALA A 239 -6.87 -11.31 -7.79
CA ALA A 239 -6.20 -11.03 -9.06
C ALA A 239 -4.71 -10.69 -8.90
N LEU A 240 -4.32 -9.91 -7.88
CA LEU A 240 -2.91 -9.62 -7.57
C LEU A 240 -2.15 -10.88 -7.16
N VAL A 241 -2.68 -11.64 -6.21
CA VAL A 241 -2.02 -12.83 -5.65
C VAL A 241 -1.97 -13.93 -6.70
N ASP A 242 -3.07 -14.25 -7.37
CA ASP A 242 -3.13 -15.30 -8.37
C ASP A 242 -2.31 -14.94 -9.63
N GLY A 243 -2.10 -13.65 -9.90
CA GLY A 243 -1.22 -13.21 -10.98
C GLY A 243 0.24 -13.60 -10.77
N VAL A 244 0.72 -13.62 -9.52
CA VAL A 244 2.13 -13.91 -9.17
C VAL A 244 2.34 -15.24 -8.44
N MET A 245 1.28 -15.82 -7.90
CA MET A 245 1.26 -17.06 -7.12
C MET A 245 -0.08 -17.81 -7.30
N GLY A 246 -0.50 -17.97 -8.56
CA GLY A 246 -1.72 -18.66 -8.93
C GLY A 246 -1.49 -20.14 -9.23
N ASP A 247 -1.83 -20.54 -10.46
CA ASP A 247 -1.64 -21.92 -10.91
C ASP A 247 -0.18 -22.37 -10.75
N PRO A 248 0.10 -23.53 -10.10
CA PRO A 248 1.46 -23.95 -9.81
C PRO A 248 2.35 -24.20 -11.03
N ALA A 249 1.79 -24.70 -12.13
CA ALA A 249 2.58 -24.99 -13.33
C ALA A 249 2.92 -23.69 -14.07
N ALA A 250 1.94 -22.80 -14.25
CA ALA A 250 2.16 -21.49 -14.84
C ALA A 250 3.11 -20.64 -13.98
N THR A 251 2.93 -20.61 -12.66
CA THR A 251 3.79 -19.86 -11.72
C THR A 251 5.23 -20.33 -11.82
N LEU A 252 5.47 -21.64 -11.85
CA LEU A 252 6.82 -22.19 -11.99
C LEU A 252 7.45 -21.82 -13.35
N ALA A 253 6.71 -21.97 -14.44
CA ALA A 253 7.21 -21.62 -15.78
C ALA A 253 7.58 -20.13 -15.90
N ARG A 254 6.71 -19.25 -15.39
CA ARG A 254 6.95 -17.80 -15.34
C ARG A 254 8.14 -17.46 -14.45
N LEU A 255 8.25 -18.09 -13.27
CA LEU A 255 9.37 -17.87 -12.36
C LEU A 255 10.71 -18.28 -12.98
N GLN A 256 10.75 -19.39 -13.72
CA GLN A 256 11.93 -19.83 -14.47
C GLN A 256 12.34 -18.83 -15.55
N ARG A 257 11.37 -18.30 -16.32
CA ARG A 257 11.63 -17.26 -17.33
C ARG A 257 12.08 -15.96 -16.69
N PHE A 258 11.43 -15.54 -15.61
CA PHE A 258 11.75 -14.33 -14.86
C PHE A 258 13.19 -14.32 -14.34
N VAL A 259 13.70 -15.46 -13.84
CA VAL A 259 15.09 -15.52 -13.36
C VAL A 259 16.13 -15.64 -14.48
N CYS A 260 15.71 -16.06 -15.68
CA CYS A 260 16.56 -16.15 -16.87
C CYS A 260 16.54 -14.87 -17.71
N ASP A 261 15.55 -13.99 -17.53
CA ASP A 261 15.47 -12.68 -18.18
C ASP A 261 16.48 -11.71 -17.52
N PRO A 262 17.55 -11.29 -18.22
CA PRO A 262 18.56 -10.40 -17.66
C PRO A 262 18.04 -8.99 -17.41
N ASP A 263 16.98 -8.59 -18.10
CA ASP A 263 16.40 -7.25 -18.00
C ASP A 263 15.26 -7.20 -16.96
N ALA A 264 14.84 -8.34 -16.40
CA ALA A 264 13.72 -8.36 -15.46
C ALA A 264 14.17 -7.89 -14.06
N GLY A 265 13.46 -6.90 -13.52
CA GLY A 265 13.63 -6.44 -12.14
C GLY A 265 12.47 -6.85 -11.24
N LEU A 266 11.25 -6.60 -11.71
CA LEU A 266 10.01 -7.00 -11.02
C LEU A 266 9.10 -7.81 -11.94
N TRP A 267 8.35 -8.74 -11.35
CA TRP A 267 7.21 -9.38 -11.98
C TRP A 267 5.94 -9.10 -11.19
N VAL A 268 4.94 -8.53 -11.86
CA VAL A 268 3.66 -8.08 -11.30
C VAL A 268 2.49 -8.80 -11.99
N ALA A 269 1.32 -8.82 -11.35
CA ALA A 269 0.10 -9.32 -11.97
C ALA A 269 -0.38 -8.42 -13.13
N ASP A 270 -0.98 -9.03 -14.15
CA ASP A 270 -1.54 -8.31 -15.31
C ASP A 270 -2.58 -7.25 -14.87
N GLY A 271 -2.53 -6.07 -15.49
CA GLY A 271 -3.47 -4.97 -15.23
C GLY A 271 -3.21 -4.21 -13.92
N HIS A 272 -2.13 -4.56 -13.20
CA HIS A 272 -1.73 -3.92 -11.94
C HIS A 272 -0.47 -3.06 -12.08
N LEU A 273 0.05 -2.91 -13.30
CA LEU A 273 1.13 -1.98 -13.61
C LEU A 273 0.55 -0.60 -13.95
N ALA A 274 0.63 0.33 -12.99
CA ALA A 274 0.14 1.69 -13.16
C ALA A 274 1.18 2.53 -13.91
N ARG A 275 0.71 3.28 -14.92
CA ARG A 275 1.54 4.13 -15.80
C ARG A 275 1.00 5.55 -15.90
N GLY A 276 1.87 6.54 -15.80
CA GLY A 276 1.58 7.96 -16.06
C GLY A 276 1.38 8.85 -14.82
N GLU A 277 1.59 10.15 -15.03
CA GLU A 277 1.59 11.22 -14.02
C GLU A 277 0.33 11.29 -13.15
N GLN A 278 -0.83 10.89 -13.68
CA GLN A 278 -2.10 10.89 -12.96
C GLN A 278 -2.10 10.01 -11.70
N TRP A 279 -1.15 9.07 -11.60
CA TRP A 279 -1.04 8.18 -10.44
C TRP A 279 -0.18 8.74 -9.32
N TRP A 280 0.54 9.85 -9.51
CA TRP A 280 1.32 10.45 -8.43
C TRP A 280 0.45 10.90 -7.26
N GLY A 281 -0.66 11.58 -7.55
CA GLY A 281 -1.56 12.07 -6.52
C GLY A 281 -0.85 12.94 -5.48
N PRO A 282 -1.11 12.73 -4.18
CA PRO A 282 -0.50 13.50 -3.11
C PRO A 282 0.98 13.18 -2.89
N ASN A 283 1.47 12.07 -3.47
CA ASN A 283 2.78 11.49 -3.18
C ASN A 283 3.91 12.13 -3.98
N ARG A 284 3.59 12.95 -5.00
CA ARG A 284 4.56 13.53 -5.94
C ARG A 284 5.71 14.22 -5.23
N GLU A 285 5.39 15.21 -4.43
CA GLU A 285 6.37 16.09 -3.77
C GLU A 285 7.33 15.29 -2.87
N ARG A 286 6.79 14.37 -2.07
CA ARG A 286 7.62 13.49 -1.21
C ARG A 286 8.45 12.50 -2.02
N GLY A 287 7.90 11.97 -3.12
CA GLY A 287 8.61 11.09 -4.03
C GLY A 287 9.77 11.79 -4.74
N GLU A 288 9.54 13.00 -5.25
CA GLU A 288 10.58 13.83 -5.87
C GLU A 288 11.69 14.17 -4.87
N ILE A 289 11.35 14.53 -3.62
CA ILE A 289 12.34 14.76 -2.56
C ILE A 289 13.14 13.50 -2.24
N LEU A 290 12.49 12.32 -2.17
CA LEU A 290 13.17 11.06 -1.91
C LEU A 290 14.11 10.68 -3.06
N LEU A 291 13.65 10.80 -4.30
CA LEU A 291 14.43 10.51 -5.51
C LEU A 291 15.58 11.49 -5.71
N ALA A 292 15.44 12.76 -5.30
CA ALA A 292 16.52 13.73 -5.38
C ALA A 292 17.70 13.42 -4.42
N ARG A 293 17.49 12.52 -3.45
CA ARG A 293 18.49 12.10 -2.47
C ARG A 293 19.17 10.77 -2.84
N THR A 294 18.75 10.10 -3.91
CA THR A 294 19.39 8.86 -4.37
C THR A 294 20.71 9.16 -5.09
N GLU A 295 21.57 8.15 -5.24
CA GLU A 295 22.85 8.31 -5.94
C GLU A 295 22.69 8.59 -7.45
N GLN A 296 21.54 8.20 -8.01
CA GLN A 296 21.13 8.52 -9.37
C GLN A 296 19.94 9.51 -9.33
N PRO A 297 20.19 10.78 -8.97
CA PRO A 297 19.14 11.77 -8.95
C PRO A 297 18.57 11.92 -10.36
N VAL A 298 17.25 12.02 -10.44
CA VAL A 298 16.56 12.23 -11.70
C VAL A 298 17.03 13.54 -12.34
N ALA A 299 17.79 13.45 -13.44
CA ALA A 299 18.22 14.62 -14.21
C ALA A 299 17.01 15.22 -14.95
N SER A 300 16.50 16.34 -14.45
CA SER A 300 15.44 17.19 -15.06
C SER A 300 14.33 16.44 -15.80
N GLY A 301 13.29 16.05 -15.05
CA GLY A 301 12.09 15.38 -15.56
C GLY A 301 11.96 13.98 -14.95
N VAL A 302 10.96 13.80 -14.10
CA VAL A 302 10.62 12.49 -13.51
C VAL A 302 10.45 11.49 -14.66
N PRO A 303 11.15 10.33 -14.66
CA PRO A 303 10.88 9.27 -15.63
C PRO A 303 9.39 8.97 -15.61
N GLU A 304 8.82 8.51 -16.73
CA GLU A 304 7.41 8.15 -16.75
C GLU A 304 7.09 7.25 -15.56
N LEU A 305 6.14 7.69 -14.72
CA LEU A 305 5.79 6.96 -13.51
C LEU A 305 5.24 5.59 -13.91
N VAL A 306 6.01 4.54 -13.64
CA VAL A 306 5.61 3.15 -13.84
C VAL A 306 5.85 2.39 -12.54
N PHE A 307 4.81 1.79 -11.96
CA PHE A 307 4.95 1.08 -10.68
C PHE A 307 3.90 -0.02 -10.47
N ALA A 308 4.23 -0.96 -9.59
CA ALA A 308 3.37 -2.08 -9.22
C ALA A 308 2.30 -1.63 -8.20
N ALA A 309 1.09 -1.33 -8.67
CA ALA A 309 0.00 -0.89 -7.81
C ALA A 309 -0.56 -2.07 -7.00
N GLY A 310 -0.57 -1.92 -5.67
CA GLY A 310 -0.99 -2.94 -4.72
C GLY A 310 0.14 -3.71 -4.06
N SER A 311 1.41 -3.38 -4.35
CA SER A 311 2.61 -3.86 -3.65
C SER A 311 2.76 -5.39 -3.51
N ILE A 312 2.27 -6.16 -4.49
CA ILE A 312 2.39 -7.62 -4.62
C ILE A 312 3.16 -7.92 -5.91
N TYR A 313 4.32 -8.56 -5.79
CA TYR A 313 5.23 -8.80 -6.91
C TYR A 313 6.38 -9.75 -6.56
N TRP A 314 7.04 -10.31 -7.57
CA TRP A 314 8.37 -10.89 -7.44
C TRP A 314 9.45 -9.85 -7.73
N LEU A 315 10.59 -9.95 -7.06
CA LEU A 315 11.76 -9.10 -7.28
C LEU A 315 13.02 -9.93 -7.54
N ARG A 316 13.91 -9.38 -8.37
CA ARG A 316 15.26 -9.88 -8.59
C ARG A 316 16.26 -9.22 -7.63
N PRO A 317 17.43 -9.85 -7.38
CA PRO A 317 18.47 -9.30 -6.50
C PRO A 317 18.84 -7.85 -6.80
N ALA A 318 18.96 -7.47 -8.08
CA ALA A 318 19.28 -6.10 -8.47
C ALA A 318 18.18 -5.09 -8.06
N ALA A 319 16.90 -5.46 -8.18
CA ALA A 319 15.79 -4.61 -7.72
C ALA A 319 15.72 -4.53 -6.18
N LEU A 320 16.08 -5.61 -5.47
CA LEU A 320 16.20 -5.59 -4.01
C LEU A 320 17.33 -4.66 -3.54
N ALA A 321 18.47 -4.68 -4.21
CA ALA A 321 19.59 -3.77 -3.93
C ALA A 321 19.17 -2.30 -4.14
N ALA A 322 18.56 -1.98 -5.28
CA ALA A 322 18.04 -0.64 -5.56
C ALA A 322 17.02 -0.17 -4.51
N MET A 323 16.18 -1.08 -3.99
CA MET A 323 15.25 -0.77 -2.89
C MET A 323 15.99 -0.55 -1.55
N ALA A 324 17.01 -1.34 -1.24
CA ALA A 324 17.77 -1.25 0.00
C ALA A 324 18.47 0.13 0.14
N ASP A 325 18.99 0.65 -0.98
CA ASP A 325 19.79 1.87 -1.07
C ASP A 325 18.96 3.17 -1.01
N LEU A 326 17.62 3.07 -1.02
CA LEU A 326 16.75 4.24 -0.92
C LEU A 326 17.01 5.02 0.38
N PRO A 327 17.15 6.36 0.36
CA PRO A 327 17.53 7.16 1.53
C PRO A 327 16.34 7.48 2.44
N VAL A 328 15.62 6.43 2.85
CA VAL A 328 14.44 6.45 3.73
C VAL A 328 14.72 5.65 5.00
N SER A 329 14.28 6.16 6.15
CA SER A 329 14.38 5.52 7.46
C SER A 329 13.01 5.06 7.95
N ALA A 330 12.97 4.20 8.98
CA ALA A 330 11.71 3.78 9.59
C ALA A 330 10.89 4.96 10.16
N GLY A 331 11.58 6.01 10.63
CA GLY A 331 10.96 7.22 11.16
C GLY A 331 10.30 8.10 10.10
N ASP A 332 10.58 7.90 8.81
CA ASP A 332 9.93 8.64 7.72
C ASP A 332 8.53 8.09 7.38
N PHE A 333 8.19 6.90 7.87
CA PHE A 333 6.88 6.30 7.68
C PHE A 333 5.89 6.75 8.75
N GLU A 334 4.61 6.73 8.41
CA GLU A 334 3.52 6.96 9.34
C GLU A 334 3.05 5.65 10.01
N PRO A 335 2.55 5.70 11.26
CA PRO A 335 1.79 4.61 11.85
C PRO A 335 0.60 4.21 10.95
N GLU A 336 0.26 2.93 10.87
CA GLU A 336 -0.84 2.48 10.03
C GLU A 336 -2.19 2.63 10.75
N MET A 337 -2.99 3.60 10.30
CA MET A 337 -4.29 3.98 10.86
C MET A 337 -5.43 3.88 9.83
N GLY A 338 -5.24 3.03 8.81
CA GLY A 338 -6.16 2.87 7.70
C GLY A 338 -6.09 3.99 6.67
N GLN A 339 -5.00 4.75 6.54
CA GLN A 339 -4.90 5.84 5.57
C GLN A 339 -5.22 5.38 4.13
N VAL A 340 -5.73 6.27 3.27
CA VAL A 340 -6.14 5.86 1.91
C VAL A 340 -5.02 6.08 0.88
N ASP A 341 -4.26 7.16 1.03
CA ASP A 341 -3.14 7.55 0.15
C ASP A 341 -2.28 8.60 0.89
N GLY A 342 -1.12 8.98 0.34
CA GLY A 342 -0.32 10.13 0.80
C GLY A 342 0.71 9.84 1.92
N THR A 343 0.82 8.58 2.35
CA THR A 343 1.83 8.13 3.32
C THR A 343 3.14 7.74 2.63
N MET A 344 4.23 7.63 3.38
CA MET A 344 5.51 7.17 2.85
C MET A 344 5.43 5.78 2.21
N ALA A 345 4.56 4.89 2.70
CA ALA A 345 4.33 3.60 2.07
C ALA A 345 3.81 3.74 0.62
N HIS A 346 2.91 4.71 0.36
CA HIS A 346 2.39 5.00 -0.98
C HIS A 346 3.43 5.71 -1.86
N VAL A 347 4.28 6.55 -1.27
CA VAL A 347 5.43 7.15 -1.96
C VAL A 347 6.39 6.05 -2.42
N MET A 348 6.76 5.14 -1.52
CA MET A 348 7.65 4.02 -1.79
C MET A 348 7.09 3.09 -2.88
N GLU A 349 5.79 2.78 -2.84
CA GLU A 349 5.13 1.97 -3.89
C GLU A 349 5.42 2.50 -5.30
N ARG A 350 5.42 3.83 -5.48
CA ARG A 350 5.75 4.51 -6.75
C ARG A 350 7.24 4.54 -7.02
N VAL A 351 8.03 4.91 -6.00
CA VAL A 351 9.49 5.06 -6.10
C VAL A 351 10.17 3.74 -6.42
N ILE A 352 9.70 2.61 -5.90
CA ILE A 352 10.23 1.27 -6.20
C ILE A 352 10.19 0.99 -7.70
N GLY A 353 9.10 1.35 -8.37
CA GLY A 353 8.98 1.21 -9.81
C GLY A 353 9.98 2.09 -10.57
N ILE A 354 10.17 3.32 -10.11
CA ILE A 354 11.12 4.28 -10.71
C ILE A 354 12.57 3.82 -10.53
N VAL A 355 12.99 3.44 -9.33
CA VAL A 355 14.39 3.00 -9.12
C VAL A 355 14.70 1.70 -9.84
N THR A 356 13.69 0.85 -10.05
CA THR A 356 13.83 -0.33 -10.90
C THR A 356 14.15 0.07 -12.34
N THR A 357 13.36 0.98 -12.92
CA THR A 357 13.59 1.40 -14.31
C THR A 357 14.83 2.25 -14.49
N GLN A 358 15.24 3.02 -13.47
CA GLN A 358 16.52 3.75 -13.46
C GLN A 358 17.73 2.80 -13.41
N SER A 359 17.57 1.61 -12.84
CA SER A 359 18.63 0.59 -12.79
C SER A 359 18.70 -0.25 -14.09
N ASP A 360 18.16 0.27 -15.20
CA ASP A 360 18.01 -0.41 -16.50
C ASP A 360 17.23 -1.73 -16.44
N LEU A 361 16.48 -1.97 -15.36
CA LEU A 361 15.61 -3.13 -15.21
C LEU A 361 14.19 -2.80 -15.66
N ARG A 362 13.46 -3.83 -16.05
CA ARG A 362 12.09 -3.73 -16.52
C ARG A 362 11.13 -4.42 -15.55
N ILE A 363 9.93 -3.88 -15.48
CA ILE A 363 8.80 -4.49 -14.78
C ILE A 363 8.03 -5.33 -15.81
N ARG A 364 7.86 -6.62 -15.52
CA ARG A 364 7.12 -7.59 -16.34
C ARG A 364 5.74 -7.82 -15.76
N GLU A 365 4.71 -7.78 -16.58
CA GLU A 365 3.40 -8.33 -16.23
C GLU A 365 3.42 -9.86 -16.43
N SER A 366 2.51 -10.61 -15.81
CA SER A 366 2.50 -12.08 -15.89
C SER A 366 2.43 -12.59 -17.33
N SER A 367 1.67 -11.92 -18.17
CA SER A 367 1.55 -12.22 -19.60
C SER A 367 2.85 -11.97 -20.39
N ASP A 368 3.73 -11.06 -19.97
CA ASP A 368 5.05 -10.86 -20.60
C ASP A 368 5.95 -12.08 -20.41
N LEU A 369 5.69 -12.88 -19.38
CA LEU A 369 6.40 -14.12 -19.06
C LEU A 369 5.73 -15.35 -19.67
N ASP A 370 4.59 -15.19 -20.35
CA ASP A 370 3.86 -16.22 -21.09
C ASP A 370 4.32 -16.27 -22.55
N GLY A 371 5.60 -16.56 -22.78
CA GLY A 371 6.14 -16.84 -24.12
C GLY A 371 5.96 -18.30 -24.57
N ALA A 372 6.07 -18.56 -25.88
CA ALA A 372 6.06 -19.90 -26.46
C ALA A 372 7.19 -20.80 -25.89
N GLU A 373 7.01 -22.12 -25.94
CA GLU A 373 8.00 -23.11 -25.49
C GLU A 373 9.42 -22.73 -25.94
N VAL A 374 10.37 -22.79 -25.00
CA VAL A 374 11.82 -22.67 -25.29
C VAL A 374 12.26 -23.91 -26.05
#